data_AF-A0A2M7SFC2-F1
#
_entry.id   AF-A0A2M7SFC2-F1
#
_cell.length_a   1.000
_cell.length_b   1.000
_cell.length_c   1.000
_cell.angle_alpha   90.00
_cell.angle_beta   90.00
_cell.angle_gamma   90.00
#
_symmetry.space_group_name_H-M   'P 1'
#
loop_
_entity.id
_entity.type
_entity.pdbx_description
1 polymer ?
#
loop_
_entity_poly.entity_id
_entity_poly.type
_entity_poly.pdbx_seq_one_letter_code
_entity_poly.pdbx_strand_id
1 'polypeptide(L)'
;MPKVIIETDDGKQMEVGKVDNDMLKWIGEIVYLENRRRYELELIKTKEKFKVGINVRLQRQYCIGKASELLDKKGIIVAIKKKRIAVNFGGGNKEWRVPPMMLELV
;
A
#
# COMPACT_ATOMS: atom_id res chain seq x y z
N MET A 1 -23.45 -21.47 -0.65
CA MET A 1 -22.22 -21.98 -1.28
C MET A 1 -21.99 -21.20 -2.57
N PRO A 2 -20.94 -20.35 -2.64
CA PRO A 2 -20.65 -19.56 -3.83
C PRO A 2 -20.17 -20.47 -4.98
N LYS A 3 -20.47 -20.05 -6.19
CA LYS A 3 -20.19 -20.81 -7.41
C LYS A 3 -18.78 -20.45 -7.92
N VAL A 4 -18.00 -21.45 -8.34
CA VAL A 4 -16.74 -21.23 -9.06
C VAL A 4 -17.07 -21.01 -10.51
N ILE A 5 -16.64 -19.87 -11.04
CA ILE A 5 -16.75 -19.51 -12.45
C ILE A 5 -15.34 -19.49 -13.01
N ILE A 6 -15.11 -20.25 -14.08
CA ILE A 6 -13.88 -20.15 -14.88
C ILE A 6 -14.22 -19.38 -16.15
N GLU A 7 -13.40 -18.40 -16.49
CA GLU A 7 -13.46 -17.70 -17.77
C GLU A 7 -12.59 -18.46 -18.77
N THR A 8 -13.18 -18.91 -19.87
CA THR A 8 -12.47 -19.57 -20.97
C THR A 8 -11.80 -18.53 -21.87
N ASP A 9 -10.81 -18.95 -22.67
CA ASP A 9 -10.03 -18.03 -23.53
C ASP A 9 -10.89 -17.23 -24.54
N ASP A 10 -12.12 -17.65 -24.80
CA ASP A 10 -13.12 -16.94 -25.62
C ASP A 10 -14.00 -15.96 -24.82
N GLY A 11 -13.67 -15.68 -23.56
CA GLY A 11 -14.37 -14.74 -22.67
C GLY A 11 -15.71 -15.27 -22.12
N LYS A 12 -16.05 -16.54 -22.34
CA LYS A 12 -17.25 -17.14 -21.76
C LYS A 12 -17.01 -17.54 -20.31
N GLN A 13 -18.02 -17.35 -19.48
CA GLN A 13 -18.01 -17.75 -18.08
C GLN A 13 -18.75 -19.08 -17.90
N MET A 14 -18.08 -20.08 -17.32
CA MET A 14 -18.67 -21.40 -17.05
C MET A 14 -18.62 -21.73 -15.56
N GLU A 15 -19.74 -22.18 -15.00
CA GLU A 15 -19.82 -22.68 -13.63
C GLU A 15 -19.24 -24.10 -13.54
N VAL A 16 -18.17 -24.29 -12.77
CA VAL A 16 -17.44 -25.58 -12.65
C VAL A 16 -17.61 -26.27 -11.30
N GLY A 17 -18.26 -25.63 -10.33
CA GLY A 17 -18.49 -26.21 -9.02
C GLY A 17 -19.02 -25.21 -8.00
N LYS A 18 -19.30 -25.70 -6.79
CA LYS A 18 -19.67 -24.89 -5.63
C LYS A 18 -18.61 -25.02 -4.56
N VAL A 19 -18.29 -23.93 -3.90
CA VAL A 19 -17.32 -23.88 -2.80
C VAL A 19 -18.04 -23.60 -1.49
N ASP A 20 -17.54 -24.20 -0.42
CA ASP A 20 -17.99 -23.83 0.92
C ASP A 20 -17.47 -22.46 1.33
N ASN A 21 -18.30 -21.75 2.11
CA ASN A 21 -17.95 -20.43 2.62
C ASN A 21 -16.70 -20.48 3.52
N ASP A 22 -16.49 -21.58 4.25
CA ASP A 22 -15.32 -21.77 5.11
C ASP A 22 -14.03 -21.93 4.29
N MET A 23 -14.11 -22.62 3.14
CA MET A 23 -13.00 -22.75 2.21
C MET A 23 -12.67 -21.41 1.53
N LEU A 24 -13.67 -20.61 1.17
CA LEU A 24 -13.44 -19.25 0.65
C LEU A 24 -12.86 -18.30 1.70
N LYS A 25 -13.32 -18.41 2.94
CA LYS A 25 -12.76 -17.66 4.07
C LYS A 25 -11.29 -18.04 4.28
N TRP A 26 -10.96 -19.33 4.24
CA TRP A 26 -9.59 -19.82 4.35
C TRP A 26 -8.67 -19.32 3.22
N ILE A 27 -9.14 -19.34 1.96
CA ILE A 27 -8.40 -18.76 0.82
C ILE A 27 -8.18 -17.26 1.04
N GLY A 28 -9.21 -16.53 1.47
CA GLY A 28 -9.12 -15.11 1.79
C GLY A 28 -8.12 -14.81 2.90
N GLU A 29 -8.07 -15.64 3.95
CA GLU A 29 -7.11 -15.51 5.05
C GLU A 29 -5.66 -15.76 4.60
N ILE A 30 -5.41 -16.77 3.76
CA ILE A 30 -4.08 -17.04 3.20
C ILE A 30 -3.61 -15.86 2.35
N VAL A 31 -4.44 -15.39 1.42
CA VAL A 31 -4.11 -14.24 0.55
C VAL A 31 -3.89 -12.97 1.36
N TYR A 32 -4.71 -12.74 2.40
CA TYR A 32 -4.54 -11.61 3.31
C TYR A 32 -3.20 -11.67 4.06
N LEU A 33 -2.84 -12.82 4.61
CA LEU A 33 -1.57 -13.01 5.33
C LEU A 33 -0.36 -12.84 4.41
N GLU A 34 -0.44 -13.34 3.18
CA GLU A 34 0.64 -13.21 2.20
C GLU A 34 0.81 -11.75 1.73
N ASN A 35 -0.29 -11.07 1.42
CA ASN A 35 -0.26 -9.64 1.08
C ASN A 35 0.25 -8.78 2.23
N ARG A 36 -0.14 -9.10 3.46
CA ARG A 36 0.40 -8.45 4.66
C ARG A 36 1.91 -8.68 4.81
N ARG A 37 2.38 -9.92 4.57
CA ARG A 37 3.81 -10.25 4.60
C ARG A 37 4.59 -9.52 3.52
N ARG A 38 4.09 -9.47 2.29
CA ARG A 38 4.71 -8.69 1.19
C ARG A 38 4.78 -7.21 1.53
N TYR A 39 3.68 -6.64 2.04
CA TYR A 39 3.62 -5.25 2.50
C TYR A 39 4.68 -4.97 3.57
N GLU A 40 4.81 -5.84 4.58
CA GLU A 40 5.81 -5.69 5.65
C GLU A 40 7.25 -5.81 5.13
N LEU A 41 7.53 -6.73 4.22
CA LEU A 41 8.85 -6.89 3.59
C LEU A 41 9.23 -5.68 2.73
N GLU A 42 8.31 -5.17 1.93
CA GLU A 42 8.53 -3.92 1.17
C GLU A 42 8.77 -2.75 2.11
N LEU A 43 8.04 -2.67 3.23
CA LEU A 43 8.22 -1.62 4.22
C LEU A 43 9.61 -1.66 4.86
N ILE A 44 10.14 -2.85 5.16
CA ILE A 44 11.49 -3.04 5.71
C ILE A 44 12.55 -2.60 4.68
N LYS A 45 12.48 -3.13 3.45
CA LYS A 45 13.44 -2.80 2.36
C LYS A 45 13.46 -1.30 2.04
N THR A 46 12.30 -0.66 2.02
CA THR A 46 12.23 0.77 1.66
C THR A 46 12.72 1.65 2.81
N LYS A 47 12.48 1.24 4.07
CA LYS A 47 12.91 1.98 5.26
C LYS A 47 14.42 2.09 5.45
N GLU A 48 15.18 1.06 5.10
CA GLU A 48 16.65 1.11 5.20
C GLU A 48 17.24 2.27 4.39
N LYS A 49 16.52 2.73 3.36
CA LYS A 49 16.94 3.83 2.50
C LYS A 49 16.52 5.22 3.01
N PHE A 50 15.56 5.29 3.93
CA PHE A 50 15.04 6.56 4.45
C PHE A 50 15.75 6.95 5.75
N LYS A 51 16.23 8.20 5.83
CA LYS A 51 16.82 8.80 7.03
C LYS A 51 16.18 10.16 7.28
N VAL A 52 16.18 10.58 8.55
CA VAL A 52 15.77 11.95 8.91
C VAL A 52 16.68 12.96 8.22
N GLY A 53 16.10 14.04 7.70
CA GLY A 53 16.80 15.07 6.93
C GLY A 53 16.88 14.80 5.42
N ILE A 54 16.46 13.62 4.94
CA ILE A 54 16.46 13.31 3.50
C ILE A 54 15.25 13.94 2.80
N ASN A 55 15.48 14.45 1.59
CA ASN A 55 14.44 14.90 0.68
C ASN A 55 13.72 13.72 0.04
N VAL A 56 12.40 13.80 0.01
CA VAL A 56 11.53 12.82 -0.61
C VAL A 56 10.44 13.51 -1.42
N ARG A 57 9.92 12.81 -2.42
CA ARG A 57 8.74 13.20 -3.18
C ARG A 57 7.60 12.22 -2.91
N LEU A 58 6.37 12.74 -2.81
CA LEU A 58 5.19 11.88 -2.77
C LEU A 58 4.87 11.39 -4.19
N GLN A 59 5.11 10.12 -4.48
CA GLN A 59 4.96 9.54 -5.82
C GLN A 59 3.63 8.82 -6.04
N ARG A 60 2.91 8.46 -4.96
CA ARG A 60 1.63 7.76 -5.04
C ARG A 60 0.55 8.51 -4.29
N GLN A 61 -0.58 8.74 -4.96
CA GLN A 61 -1.77 9.33 -4.36
C GLN A 61 -2.36 8.32 -3.36
N TYR A 62 -2.35 8.66 -2.06
CA TYR A 62 -3.17 7.94 -1.10
C TYR A 62 -4.57 8.55 -1.16
N CYS A 63 -5.55 7.78 -1.63
CA CYS A 63 -6.95 8.17 -1.71
C CYS A 63 -7.60 8.33 -0.33
N ILE A 64 -7.08 9.22 0.53
CA ILE A 64 -7.75 9.68 1.75
C ILE A 64 -7.60 11.20 1.86
N GLY A 65 -8.61 11.92 1.35
CA GLY A 65 -8.79 13.36 1.58
C GLY A 65 -7.68 14.26 1.03
N LYS A 66 -7.31 15.29 1.81
CA LYS A 66 -6.37 16.37 1.44
C LYS A 66 -4.96 15.93 1.00
N ALA A 67 -4.64 14.63 1.05
CA ALA A 67 -3.37 14.08 0.55
C ALA A 67 -3.25 14.12 -0.98
N SER A 68 -4.37 14.24 -1.72
CA SER A 68 -4.34 14.42 -3.18
C SER A 68 -3.63 15.72 -3.61
N GLU A 69 -3.73 16.77 -2.80
CA GLU A 69 -3.10 18.09 -3.02
C GLU A 69 -1.57 18.11 -2.79
N LEU A 70 -1.01 16.98 -2.34
CA LEU A 70 0.41 16.82 -2.04
C LEU A 70 1.14 15.92 -3.02
N LEU A 71 0.44 15.40 -4.04
CA LEU A 71 1.07 14.59 -5.08
C LEU A 71 2.20 15.39 -5.74
N ASP A 72 3.32 14.74 -6.00
CA ASP A 72 4.55 15.31 -6.56
C ASP A 72 5.23 16.39 -5.71
N LYS A 73 4.70 16.74 -4.52
CA LYS A 73 5.39 17.66 -3.63
C LYS A 73 6.63 17.02 -3.05
N LYS A 74 7.69 17.83 -2.96
CA LYS A 74 8.92 17.50 -2.27
C LYS A 74 8.81 17.89 -0.80
N GLY A 75 9.41 17.10 0.07
CA GLY A 75 9.43 17.32 1.49
C GLY A 75 10.64 16.69 2.15
N ILE A 76 10.85 17.04 3.41
CA ILE A 76 11.96 16.53 4.22
C ILE A 76 11.41 15.54 5.24
N ILE A 77 12.07 14.41 5.40
CA ILE A 77 11.75 13.46 6.47
C ILE A 77 12.14 14.07 7.81
N VAL A 78 11.16 14.26 8.69
CA VAL A 78 11.38 14.81 10.04
C VAL A 78 11.41 13.73 11.11
N ALA A 79 10.71 12.60 10.90
CA ALA A 79 10.74 11.46 11.82
C ALA A 79 10.40 10.14 11.12
N ILE A 80 10.94 9.03 11.62
CA ILE A 80 10.66 7.69 11.11
C ILE A 80 10.08 6.84 12.25
N LYS A 81 8.84 6.35 12.08
CA LYS A 81 8.19 5.44 13.03
C LYS A 81 8.00 4.05 12.40
N LYS A 82 7.72 3.02 13.21
CA LYS A 82 7.66 1.60 12.79
C LYS A 82 6.85 1.29 11.52
N LYS A 83 5.82 2.05 11.17
CA LYS A 83 5.02 1.83 9.93
C LYS A 83 4.81 3.06 9.06
N ARG A 84 5.28 4.24 9.48
CA ARG A 84 5.02 5.52 8.79
C ARG A 84 6.22 6.46 8.93
N ILE A 85 6.41 7.30 7.93
CA ILE A 85 7.42 8.36 7.88
C ILE A 85 6.68 9.69 8.01
N ALA A 86 7.14 10.54 8.93
CA ALA A 86 6.67 11.90 9.03
C ALA A 86 7.49 12.76 8.06
N VAL A 87 6.81 13.42 7.13
CA VAL A 87 7.41 14.27 6.10
C VAL A 87 6.81 15.67 6.21
N ASN A 88 7.65 16.69 6.14
CA ASN A 88 7.22 18.06 5.97
C ASN A 88 7.34 18.43 4.48
N PHE A 89 6.21 18.58 3.78
CA PHE A 89 6.15 18.90 2.34
C PHE A 89 6.16 20.41 2.04
N GLY A 90 6.60 21.23 2.99
CA GLY A 90 6.50 22.69 2.91
C GLY A 90 5.08 23.20 3.18
N GLY A 91 4.97 24.47 3.61
CA GLY A 91 3.69 25.10 3.98
C GLY A 91 3.42 25.18 5.49
N GLY A 92 4.46 25.26 6.32
CA GLY A 92 4.39 25.50 7.77
C GLY A 92 4.84 24.32 8.63
N ASN A 93 4.49 24.33 9.92
CA ASN A 93 4.82 23.27 10.89
C ASN A 93 3.92 22.02 10.77
N LYS A 94 3.37 21.74 9.58
CA LYS A 94 2.48 20.59 9.38
C LYS A 94 3.28 19.37 8.93
N GLU A 95 3.27 18.33 9.76
CA GLU A 95 3.89 17.04 9.47
C GLU A 95 2.87 16.04 8.91
N TRP A 96 3.24 15.35 7.84
CA TRP A 96 2.41 14.36 7.18
C TRP A 96 2.94 12.96 7.43
N ARG A 97 2.08 12.06 7.96
CA ARG A 97 2.45 10.67 8.22
C ARG A 97 2.11 9.80 7.02
N VAL A 98 3.13 9.46 6.24
CA VAL A 98 2.99 8.75 4.97
C VAL A 98 3.66 7.37 5.06
N PRO A 99 3.08 6.30 4.48
CA PRO A 99 3.77 5.03 4.29
C PRO A 99 5.05 5.19 3.44
N PRO A 100 6.16 4.52 3.78
CA PRO A 100 7.42 4.60 3.02
C PRO A 100 7.27 4.32 1.52
N MET A 101 6.40 3.38 1.14
CA MET A 101 6.15 2.97 -0.25
C MET A 101 5.46 4.03 -1.13
N MET A 102 5.02 5.14 -0.54
CA MET A 102 4.45 6.27 -1.28
C MET A 102 5.46 7.39 -1.48
N LEU A 103 6.64 7.26 -0.89
CA LEU A 103 7.72 8.23 -0.96
C LEU A 103 8.80 7.71 -1.91
N GLU A 104 9.35 8.64 -2.68
CA GLU A 104 10.51 8.44 -3.53
C GLU A 104 11.64 9.33 -3.03
N LEU A 105 12.87 8.82 -3.01
CA LEU A 105 14.04 9.61 -2.63
C LEU A 105 14.39 10.59 -3.76
N VAL A 106 14.70 11.85 -3.39
CA VAL A 106 15.07 12.93 -4.33
C VAL A 106 16.43 13.48 -3.98
#